data_AF-A0A1X9NCJ5-F1
#
_entry.id   AF-A0A1X9NCJ5-F1
#
_cell.length_a   1.000
_cell.length_b   1.000
_cell.length_c   1.000
_cell.angle_alpha   90.00
_cell.angle_beta   90.00
_cell.angle_gamma   90.00
#
_symmetry.space_group_name_H-M   'P 1'
#
loop_
_entity.id
_entity.type
_entity.pdbx_description
1 polymer ?
#
loop_
_entity_poly.entity_id
_entity_poly.type
_entity_poly.pdbx_seq_one_letter_code
_entity_poly.pdbx_strand_id
1 'polypeptide(L)'
;MAQPNSKQWQSLLLYSEFGEFCTMCEAMLLCTESEQLLPQPAGFPMPDQGADQSATLYHLKTRSFWSQIATIWEWFVANFDTINGHQRPVVIYAIDQGQWSPGRVETLTITVEPALITVGDSAIDRKTRQWLAADNLSAKGYCQRLPLWETLALIETRQVNHD
;
A
#
# COMPACT_ATOMS: atom_id res chain seq x y z
N MET A 1 -26.53 -1.31 11.10
CA MET A 1 -25.38 -0.50 11.56
C MET A 1 -24.33 -1.47 12.06
N ALA A 2 -23.31 -1.80 11.24
CA ALA A 2 -22.31 -2.81 11.58
C ALA A 2 -21.25 -2.23 12.52
N GLN A 3 -20.92 -2.94 13.60
CA GLN A 3 -19.91 -2.51 14.57
C GLN A 3 -18.52 -2.47 13.92
N PRO A 4 -17.72 -1.40 14.10
CA PRO A 4 -16.39 -1.25 13.51
C PRO A 4 -15.32 -2.20 14.08
N ASN A 5 -15.70 -3.16 14.94
CA ASN A 5 -14.76 -3.99 15.69
C ASN A 5 -15.08 -5.50 15.61
N SER A 6 -15.78 -5.94 14.56
CA SER A 6 -15.94 -7.38 14.32
C SER A 6 -14.61 -7.98 13.82
N LYS A 7 -14.22 -9.15 14.35
CA LYS A 7 -12.95 -9.86 14.06
C LYS A 7 -12.62 -9.99 12.57
N GLN A 8 -13.64 -9.94 11.69
CA GLN A 8 -13.49 -10.03 10.23
C GLN A 8 -12.71 -8.88 9.60
N TRP A 9 -12.62 -7.70 10.24
CA TRP A 9 -11.92 -6.53 9.70
C TRP A 9 -10.47 -6.44 10.20
N GLN A 10 -10.15 -7.08 11.34
CA GLN A 10 -8.82 -7.06 11.95
C GLN A 10 -7.75 -7.80 11.12
N SER A 11 -8.17 -8.65 10.18
CA SER A 11 -7.27 -9.42 9.31
C SER A 11 -6.86 -8.68 8.03
N LEU A 12 -7.45 -7.52 7.74
CA LEU A 12 -7.21 -6.80 6.49
C LEU A 12 -5.81 -6.18 6.45
N LEU A 13 -5.21 -6.20 5.26
CA LEU A 13 -3.82 -5.78 5.02
C LEU A 13 -3.51 -4.35 5.51
N LEU A 14 -4.50 -3.46 5.46
CA LEU A 14 -4.38 -2.05 5.87
C LEU A 14 -5.10 -1.71 7.18
N TYR A 15 -5.61 -2.70 7.91
CA TYR A 15 -6.33 -2.44 9.15
C TYR A 15 -5.43 -1.73 10.19
N SER A 16 -6.00 -0.77 10.90
CA SER A 16 -5.40 -0.11 12.07
C SER A 16 -6.44 -0.02 13.18
N GLU A 17 -6.04 0.39 14.38
CA GLU A 17 -6.99 0.65 15.49
C GLU A 17 -8.05 1.71 15.15
N PHE A 18 -7.78 2.56 14.16
CA PHE A 18 -8.70 3.57 13.62
C PHE A 18 -9.55 3.06 12.45
N GLY A 19 -9.48 1.76 12.14
CA GLY A 19 -10.12 1.13 10.99
C GLY A 19 -9.28 1.16 9.72
N GLU A 20 -9.85 0.60 8.64
CA GLU A 20 -9.18 0.41 7.35
C GLU A 20 -9.16 1.68 6.47
N PHE A 21 -10.12 2.59 6.68
CA PHE A 21 -10.31 3.82 5.89
C PHE A 21 -9.73 5.05 6.59
N CYS A 22 -8.61 4.86 7.30
CA CYS A 22 -7.91 5.96 7.93
C CYS A 22 -7.28 6.85 6.84
N THR A 23 -7.95 7.96 6.54
CA THR A 23 -7.54 8.97 5.54
C THR A 23 -6.18 9.63 5.84
N MET A 24 -5.75 9.54 7.10
CA MET A 24 -4.48 10.05 7.59
C MET A 24 -3.43 8.95 7.84
N CYS A 25 -3.72 7.69 7.52
CA CYS A 25 -2.78 6.61 7.77
C CYS A 25 -1.83 6.42 6.61
N GLU A 26 -0.54 6.55 6.90
CA GLU A 26 0.55 6.13 6.04
C GLU A 26 0.79 4.63 6.24
N ALA A 27 1.13 3.93 5.15
CA ALA A 27 1.41 2.50 5.22
C ALA A 27 2.49 2.09 4.21
N MET A 28 3.24 1.06 4.57
CA MET A 28 4.25 0.44 3.71
C MET A 28 3.80 -0.97 3.37
N LEU A 29 3.70 -1.29 2.08
CA LEU A 29 3.40 -2.63 1.59
C LEU A 29 4.56 -3.12 0.74
N LEU A 30 5.15 -4.25 1.11
CA LEU A 30 6.12 -4.96 0.28
C LEU A 30 5.41 -6.11 -0.42
N CYS A 31 5.44 -6.13 -1.74
CA CYS A 31 4.90 -7.22 -2.56
C CYS A 31 6.03 -7.95 -3.26
N THR A 32 6.04 -9.28 -3.18
CA THR A 32 7.05 -10.15 -3.79
C THR A 32 6.37 -11.22 -4.62
N GLU A 33 7.07 -11.74 -5.63
CA GLU A 33 6.60 -12.85 -6.48
C GLU A 33 6.68 -14.24 -5.79
N SER A 34 6.70 -14.25 -4.46
CA SER A 34 6.72 -15.47 -3.65
C SER A 34 5.34 -16.13 -3.64
N GLU A 35 5.29 -17.46 -3.60
CA GLU A 35 4.06 -18.23 -3.35
C GLU A 35 3.67 -18.29 -1.85
N GLN A 36 4.53 -17.79 -0.97
CA GLN A 36 4.37 -17.86 0.48
C GLN A 36 4.51 -16.49 1.14
N LEU A 37 3.64 -16.21 2.11
CA LEU A 37 3.79 -15.07 3.02
C LEU A 37 5.08 -15.23 3.82
N LEU A 38 5.92 -14.19 3.83
CA LEU A 38 7.11 -14.18 4.68
C LEU A 38 6.67 -14.24 6.16
N PRO A 39 7.33 -15.06 7.00
CA PRO A 39 6.96 -15.20 8.40
C PRO A 39 7.14 -13.88 9.17
N GLN A 40 6.07 -13.35 9.76
CA GLN A 40 6.14 -12.30 10.78
C GLN A 40 6.25 -12.95 12.18
N PRO A 41 7.10 -12.50 13.12
CA PRO A 41 8.14 -11.48 13.06
C PRO A 41 9.54 -12.13 13.19
N ALA A 42 10.22 -12.40 12.08
CA ALA A 42 11.62 -12.82 12.09
C ALA A 42 12.44 -11.85 11.22
N GLY A 43 12.83 -10.73 11.83
CA GLY A 43 13.57 -9.68 11.14
C GLY A 43 12.71 -8.90 10.14
N PHE A 44 13.16 -7.71 9.80
CA PHE A 44 12.62 -6.90 8.72
C PHE A 44 13.06 -7.56 7.40
N PRO A 45 12.21 -8.32 6.69
CA PRO A 45 12.63 -9.09 5.53
C PRO A 45 12.67 -8.14 4.34
N MET A 46 13.61 -7.20 4.39
CA MET A 46 13.95 -6.47 3.19
C MET A 46 14.78 -7.39 2.30
N PRO A 47 14.58 -7.32 0.98
CA PRO A 47 15.61 -7.78 0.05
C PRO A 47 16.86 -6.91 0.27
N ASP A 48 17.69 -7.34 1.22
CA ASP A 48 19.08 -6.94 1.32
C ASP A 48 19.86 -7.59 0.17
N GLN A 49 21.06 -7.06 -0.06
CA GLN A 49 21.88 -7.38 -1.22
C GLN A 49 22.03 -8.90 -1.35
N GLY A 50 21.48 -9.48 -2.43
CA GLY A 50 21.54 -10.92 -2.70
C GLY A 50 20.20 -11.66 -2.68
N ALA A 51 19.07 -11.00 -2.45
CA ALA A 51 17.78 -11.60 -2.76
C ALA A 51 17.57 -11.65 -4.29
N ASP A 52 17.60 -12.85 -4.88
CA ASP A 52 17.26 -13.14 -6.29
C ASP A 52 15.79 -12.87 -6.65
N GLN A 53 15.05 -12.19 -5.79
CA GLN A 53 13.61 -11.97 -5.92
C GLN A 53 13.33 -10.50 -6.16
N SER A 54 12.72 -10.19 -7.30
CA SER A 54 12.19 -8.87 -7.58
C SER A 54 11.00 -8.59 -6.64
N ALA A 55 10.95 -7.37 -6.12
CA ALA A 55 9.93 -6.93 -5.18
C ALA A 55 9.44 -5.52 -5.55
N THR A 56 8.23 -5.18 -5.11
CA THR A 56 7.69 -3.82 -5.24
C THR A 56 7.30 -3.30 -3.86
N LEU A 57 7.88 -2.17 -3.47
CA LEU A 57 7.50 -1.46 -2.26
C LEU A 57 6.53 -0.33 -2.61
N TYR A 58 5.34 -0.40 -2.03
CA TYR A 58 4.34 0.66 -2.07
C TYR A 58 4.36 1.43 -0.77
N HIS A 59 4.60 2.73 -0.88
CA HIS A 59 4.55 3.68 0.20
C HIS A 59 3.29 4.53 0.05
N LEU A 60 2.23 4.11 0.73
CA LEU A 60 0.92 4.73 0.67
C LEU A 60 0.96 5.97 1.54
N LYS A 61 0.93 7.14 0.91
CA LYS A 61 1.05 8.42 1.59
C LYS A 61 -0.27 8.84 2.21
N THR A 62 -0.17 9.64 3.26
CA THR A 62 -1.32 10.39 3.76
C THR A 62 -1.86 11.27 2.64
N ARG A 63 -3.17 11.54 2.64
CA ARG A 63 -3.73 12.53 1.73
C ARG A 63 -3.04 13.87 2.04
N SER A 64 -2.35 14.45 1.06
CA SER A 64 -1.52 15.63 1.31
C SER A 64 -2.40 16.79 1.80
N PHE A 65 -1.95 17.41 2.89
CA PHE A 65 -2.57 18.58 3.50
C PHE A 65 -2.63 19.80 2.53
N TRP A 66 -1.94 19.76 1.38
CA TRP A 66 -1.97 20.82 0.35
C TRP A 66 -3.08 20.68 -0.70
N SER A 67 -3.85 19.58 -0.69
CA SER A 67 -5.21 19.59 -1.24
C SER A 67 -6.19 20.40 -0.37
N GLN A 68 -5.84 20.73 0.89
CA GLN A 68 -6.81 21.29 1.82
C GLN A 68 -7.19 22.75 1.56
N ILE A 69 -6.41 23.51 0.77
CA ILE A 69 -6.78 24.88 0.39
C ILE A 69 -7.44 24.96 -1.01
N ALA A 70 -7.20 24.00 -1.92
CA ALA A 70 -7.91 23.95 -3.21
C ALA A 70 -9.29 23.28 -3.12
N THR A 71 -9.49 22.33 -2.19
CA THR A 71 -10.71 21.49 -2.10
C THR A 71 -11.85 22.11 -1.29
N ILE A 72 -11.64 23.23 -0.58
CA ILE A 72 -12.76 24.04 -0.06
C ILE A 72 -13.64 24.53 -1.24
N TRP A 73 -13.06 24.66 -2.44
CA TRP A 73 -13.77 25.03 -3.66
C TRP A 73 -14.60 23.88 -4.28
N GLU A 74 -14.28 22.63 -3.98
CA GLU A 74 -15.06 21.44 -4.39
C GLU A 74 -15.99 20.91 -3.29
N TRP A 75 -16.23 21.65 -2.20
CA TRP A 75 -17.12 21.24 -1.10
C TRP A 75 -18.56 20.86 -1.53
N PHE A 76 -18.98 21.19 -2.75
CA PHE A 76 -20.40 21.18 -3.11
C PHE A 76 -20.84 20.20 -4.22
N VAL A 77 -19.96 19.78 -5.14
CA VAL A 77 -20.47 19.45 -6.48
C VAL A 77 -21.10 18.07 -6.66
N ALA A 78 -20.80 17.06 -5.84
CA ALA A 78 -21.45 15.77 -6.07
C ALA A 78 -21.50 14.92 -4.81
N ASN A 79 -22.69 14.88 -4.21
CA ASN A 79 -23.36 13.70 -3.69
C ASN A 79 -22.44 12.66 -3.04
N PHE A 80 -22.63 12.51 -1.74
CA PHE A 80 -22.36 11.30 -0.97
C PHE A 80 -22.91 10.04 -1.69
N ASP A 81 -22.25 9.60 -2.74
CA ASP A 81 -22.38 8.27 -3.27
C ASP A 81 -21.70 7.37 -2.23
N THR A 82 -22.49 6.45 -1.68
CA THR A 82 -22.08 5.27 -0.91
C THR A 82 -20.59 5.00 -1.09
N ILE A 83 -19.78 5.24 -0.05
CA ILE A 83 -18.31 5.12 -0.13
C ILE A 83 -17.97 3.69 -0.48
N ASN A 84 -17.79 3.43 -1.78
CA ASN A 84 -17.34 2.16 -2.31
C ASN A 84 -15.81 2.11 -2.40
N GLY A 85 -15.10 3.22 -2.09
CA GLY A 85 -13.65 3.32 -2.08
C GLY A 85 -13.11 4.74 -1.93
N HIS A 86 -11.78 4.90 -2.00
CA HIS A 86 -11.09 6.21 -2.03
C HIS A 86 -9.75 6.14 -2.77
N GLN A 87 -9.24 7.31 -3.19
CA GLN A 87 -7.93 7.44 -3.82
C GLN A 87 -6.91 8.15 -2.92
N ARG A 88 -5.63 7.78 -3.04
CA ARG A 88 -4.51 8.45 -2.37
C ARG A 88 -3.19 8.32 -3.13
N PRO A 89 -2.25 9.26 -2.94
CA PRO A 89 -0.92 9.15 -3.52
C PRO A 89 -0.18 7.93 -2.95
N VAL A 90 0.58 7.27 -3.81
CA VAL A 90 1.50 6.19 -3.46
C VAL A 90 2.84 6.46 -4.12
N VAL A 91 3.93 6.21 -3.39
CA VAL A 91 5.27 6.18 -3.97
C VAL A 91 5.66 4.72 -4.16
N ILE A 92 6.09 4.37 -5.37
CA ILE A 92 6.40 3.00 -5.77
C ILE A 92 7.89 2.89 -5.98
N TYR A 93 8.51 1.90 -5.35
CA TYR A 93 9.91 1.52 -5.57
C TYR A 93 9.94 0.10 -6.12
N ALA A 94 10.47 -0.07 -7.33
CA ALA A 94 10.82 -1.39 -7.83
C ALA A 94 12.17 -1.79 -7.23
N ILE A 95 12.26 -3.03 -6.74
CA ILE A 95 13.46 -3.59 -6.16
C ILE A 95 13.83 -4.80 -6.99
N ASP A 96 15.01 -4.78 -7.58
CA ASP A 96 15.54 -5.90 -8.37
C ASP A 96 16.99 -6.17 -7.98
N GLN A 97 17.29 -7.42 -7.63
CA GLN A 97 18.62 -7.83 -7.14
C GLN A 97 19.18 -6.91 -6.04
N GLY A 98 18.31 -6.42 -5.14
CA GLY A 98 18.65 -5.49 -4.07
C GLY A 98 18.89 -4.02 -4.49
N GLN A 99 18.85 -3.71 -5.79
CA GLN A 99 18.86 -2.36 -6.33
C GLN A 99 17.45 -1.77 -6.37
N TRP A 100 17.33 -0.52 -5.98
CA TRP A 100 16.04 0.16 -5.89
C TRP A 100 15.92 1.18 -7.01
N SER A 101 14.76 1.22 -7.67
CA SER A 101 14.43 2.30 -8.57
C SER A 101 14.22 3.61 -7.80
N PRO A 102 14.36 4.77 -8.45
CA PRO A 102 13.80 6.00 -7.94
C PRO A 102 12.31 5.84 -7.62
N GLY A 103 11.84 6.55 -6.60
CA GLY A 103 10.43 6.53 -6.21
C GLY A 103 9.54 7.14 -7.29
N ARG A 104 8.61 6.35 -7.85
CA ARG A 104 7.61 6.82 -8.79
C ARG A 104 6.32 7.16 -8.06
N VAL A 105 5.80 8.36 -8.24
CA VAL A 105 4.53 8.78 -7.64
C VAL A 105 3.37 8.37 -8.54
N GLU A 106 2.40 7.67 -7.98
CA GLU A 106 1.16 7.27 -8.64
C GLU A 106 -0.06 7.53 -7.75
N THR A 107 -1.26 7.33 -8.31
CA THR A 107 -2.51 7.32 -7.57
C THR A 107 -2.99 5.89 -7.37
N LEU A 108 -3.23 5.53 -6.12
CA LEU A 108 -3.75 4.24 -5.71
C LEU A 108 -5.22 4.38 -5.31
N THR A 109 -6.05 3.43 -5.75
CA THR A 109 -7.47 3.34 -5.40
C THR A 109 -7.67 2.18 -4.42
N ILE A 110 -8.41 2.42 -3.34
CA ILE A 110 -8.81 1.42 -2.35
C ILE A 110 -10.32 1.26 -2.43
N THR A 111 -10.79 0.06 -2.77
CA THR A 111 -12.21 -0.27 -2.91
C THR A 111 -12.68 -1.08 -1.69
N VAL A 112 -13.86 -0.76 -1.16
CA VAL A 112 -14.48 -1.46 -0.02
C VAL A 112 -14.92 -2.87 -0.43
N GLU A 113 -15.74 -2.93 -1.46
CA GLU A 113 -16.28 -4.15 -2.04
C GLU A 113 -16.24 -4.02 -3.59
N PRO A 114 -15.44 -4.83 -4.30
CA PRO A 114 -14.53 -5.85 -3.76
C PRO A 114 -13.39 -5.24 -2.93
N ALA A 115 -12.84 -6.00 -1.99
CA ALA A 115 -11.81 -5.53 -1.07
C ALA A 115 -10.42 -5.44 -1.74
N LEU A 116 -10.29 -4.57 -2.74
CA LEU A 116 -9.10 -4.42 -3.57
C LEU A 116 -8.38 -3.09 -3.35
N ILE A 117 -7.07 -3.11 -3.53
CA ILE A 117 -6.24 -1.94 -3.79
C ILE A 117 -5.80 -2.03 -5.25
N THR A 118 -5.93 -0.98 -6.05
CA THR A 118 -5.45 -0.96 -7.44
C THR A 118 -4.50 0.21 -7.67
N VAL A 119 -3.41 -0.05 -8.39
CA VAL A 119 -2.35 0.92 -8.71
C VAL A 119 -1.65 0.48 -10.00
N GLY A 120 -1.68 1.35 -11.02
CA GLY A 120 -1.21 1.00 -12.37
C GLY A 120 -1.76 -0.36 -12.83
N ASP A 121 -0.87 -1.24 -13.27
CA ASP A 121 -1.19 -2.60 -13.73
C ASP A 121 -1.22 -3.65 -12.60
N SER A 122 -1.30 -3.21 -11.35
CA SER A 122 -1.33 -4.09 -10.17
C SER A 122 -2.60 -3.93 -9.34
N ALA A 123 -3.06 -5.04 -8.79
CA ALA A 123 -4.11 -5.08 -7.78
C ALA A 123 -3.65 -5.86 -6.55
N ILE A 124 -4.21 -5.57 -5.38
CA ILE A 124 -3.91 -6.28 -4.13
C ILE A 124 -5.23 -6.61 -3.45
N ASP A 125 -5.48 -7.90 -3.22
CA ASP A 125 -6.59 -8.34 -2.39
C ASP A 125 -6.27 -8.06 -0.92
N ARG A 126 -7.08 -7.23 -0.27
CA ARG A 126 -6.84 -6.78 1.11
C ARG A 126 -7.13 -7.88 2.14
N LYS A 127 -7.93 -8.89 1.80
CA LYS A 127 -8.30 -10.02 2.66
C LYS A 127 -7.25 -11.12 2.56
N THR A 128 -6.89 -11.52 1.34
CA THR A 128 -5.95 -12.63 1.10
C THR A 128 -4.50 -12.18 1.01
N ARG A 129 -4.28 -10.86 0.86
CA ARG A 129 -2.97 -10.23 0.63
C ARG A 129 -2.32 -10.64 -0.69
N GLN A 130 -3.07 -11.25 -1.60
CA GLN A 130 -2.55 -11.62 -2.91
C GLN A 130 -2.23 -10.37 -3.71
N TRP A 131 -1.03 -10.34 -4.28
CA TRP A 131 -0.65 -9.39 -5.32
C TRP A 131 -1.09 -9.95 -6.66
N LEU A 132 -1.81 -9.15 -7.42
CA LEU A 132 -2.50 -9.57 -8.64
C LEU A 132 -2.11 -8.64 -9.81
N ALA A 133 -2.18 -9.15 -11.03
CA ALA A 133 -2.23 -8.30 -12.22
C ALA A 133 -3.61 -7.63 -12.32
N ALA A 134 -3.65 -6.33 -12.59
CA ALA A 134 -4.91 -5.56 -12.56
C ALA A 134 -5.87 -5.91 -13.72
N ASP A 135 -5.33 -6.38 -14.84
CA ASP A 135 -6.07 -6.68 -16.08
C ASP A 135 -6.93 -7.94 -15.97
N ASN A 136 -6.40 -8.99 -15.34
CA ASN A 136 -7.00 -10.32 -15.31
C ASN A 136 -7.15 -10.89 -13.89
N LEU A 137 -6.70 -10.15 -12.87
CA LEU A 137 -6.68 -10.56 -11.46
C LEU A 137 -5.93 -11.89 -11.20
N SER A 138 -4.99 -12.23 -12.08
CA SER A 138 -4.10 -13.38 -11.90
C SER A 138 -3.09 -13.11 -10.79
N ALA A 139 -2.80 -14.14 -9.98
CA ALA A 139 -1.86 -14.01 -8.87
C ALA A 139 -0.42 -13.84 -9.39
N LYS A 140 0.24 -12.79 -8.93
CA LYS A 140 1.67 -12.51 -9.13
C LYS A 140 2.50 -12.86 -7.89
N GLY A 141 1.87 -12.88 -6.71
CA GLY A 141 2.54 -13.20 -5.46
C GLY A 141 1.75 -12.68 -4.26
N TYR A 142 2.45 -12.20 -3.22
CA TYR A 142 1.81 -11.70 -2.00
C TYR A 142 2.40 -10.39 -1.53
N CYS A 143 1.56 -9.60 -0.89
CA CYS A 143 1.91 -8.36 -0.22
C CYS A 143 1.89 -8.54 1.30
N GLN A 144 2.77 -7.81 1.97
CA GLN A 144 2.77 -7.72 3.41
C GLN A 144 2.98 -6.30 3.87
N ARG A 145 2.39 -5.95 5.01
CA ARG A 145 2.61 -4.65 5.63
C ARG A 145 3.94 -4.65 6.36
N LEU A 146 4.76 -3.63 6.10
CA LEU A 146 6.02 -3.40 6.80
C LEU A 146 5.85 -2.36 7.93
N PRO A 147 6.72 -2.40 8.96
CA PRO A 147 6.86 -1.33 9.94
C PRO A 147 7.19 0.00 9.25
N LEU A 148 6.35 1.02 9.47
CA LEU A 148 6.41 2.28 8.72
C LEU A 148 7.74 3.02 8.95
N TRP A 149 8.12 3.25 10.21
CA TRP A 149 9.25 4.11 10.58
C TRP A 149 10.59 3.50 10.18
N GLU A 150 10.76 2.20 10.37
CA GLU A 150 11.94 1.44 9.99
C GLU A 150 12.13 1.45 8.46
N THR A 151 11.02 1.35 7.71
CA THR A 151 11.06 1.43 6.25
C THR A 151 11.41 2.83 5.75
N LEU A 152 10.86 3.88 6.38
CA LEU A 152 11.18 5.27 6.04
C LEU A 152 12.67 5.57 6.24
N ALA A 153 13.23 5.19 7.40
CA ALA A 153 14.64 5.38 7.70
C ALA A 153 15.55 4.68 6.66
N LEU A 154 15.15 3.50 6.18
CA LEU A 154 15.88 2.80 5.14
C LEU A 154 15.80 3.51 3.77
N ILE A 155 14.63 4.02 3.39
CA ILE A 155 14.50 4.81 2.16
C ILE A 155 15.40 6.04 2.21
N GLU A 156 15.39 6.77 3.33
CA GLU A 156 16.22 7.97 3.53
C GLU A 156 17.72 7.65 3.41
N THR A 157 18.20 6.62 4.11
CA THR A 157 19.61 6.21 4.03
C THR A 157 20.03 5.82 2.61
N ARG A 158 19.14 5.23 1.82
CA ARG A 158 19.45 4.88 0.42
C ARG A 158 19.40 6.07 -0.52
N GLN A 159 18.48 7.02 -0.33
CA GLN A 159 18.41 8.24 -1.15
C GLN A 159 19.65 9.13 -0.97
N VAL A 160 20.16 9.25 0.26
CA VAL A 160 21.39 10.03 0.55
C VAL A 160 22.64 9.43 -0.11
N ASN A 161 22.65 8.13 -0.41
CA ASN A 161 23.78 7.47 -1.08
C ASN A 161 23.76 7.58 -2.62
N HIS A 162 22.74 8.22 -3.20
CA HIS A 162 22.58 8.39 -4.65
C HIS A 162 22.70 9.86 -5.11
N ASP A 163 22.97 10.79 -4.18
CA ASP A 163 23.37 12.19 -4.44
C ASP A 163 24.90 12.37 -4.34
#